data_AF-A0A2E0TR69-F1
#
_entry.id   AF-A0A2E0TR69-F1
#
_cell.length_a   1.000
_cell.length_b   1.000
_cell.length_c   1.000
_cell.angle_alpha   90.00
_cell.angle_beta   90.00
_cell.angle_gamma   90.00
#
_symmetry.space_group_name_H-M   'P 1'
#
loop_
_entity.id
_entity.type
_entity.pdbx_description
1 polymer ?
#
loop_
_entity_poly.entity_id
_entity_poly.type
_entity_poly.pdbx_seq_one_letter_code
_entity_poly.pdbx_strand_id
1 'polypeptide(L)'
;MADDDAYESYQGFLRASMKRYWDRKGSSKVTFLALMFATRQAWGVAVKGAFSAESGKRALGGAAGVAAAAVLIRVFLGGPLGLLLAGASAVSLIAVYGRNQEAIWRKVVRFRAIMDEYEERYEALREQHASGDFDDDQRDLMMEGLMARFLDELDTVPDDEGDDEEEAAEEQRSFAAHVARRREADADADDDDER
;
A
#
# COMPACT_ATOMS: atom_id res chain seq x y z
N MET A 1 -1.24 16.73 -12.74
CA MET A 1 -2.50 17.24 -12.18
C MET A 1 -2.63 16.59 -10.83
N ALA A 2 -2.42 17.33 -9.75
CA ALA A 2 -2.89 16.87 -8.44
C ALA A 2 -4.40 16.61 -8.60
N ASP A 3 -4.93 15.53 -8.00
CA ASP A 3 -6.38 15.43 -7.84
C ASP A 3 -6.83 16.74 -7.19
N ASP A 4 -7.78 17.49 -7.77
CA ASP A 4 -8.15 18.87 -7.33
C ASP A 4 -8.49 18.96 -5.82
N ASP A 5 -8.79 17.82 -5.18
CA ASP A 5 -9.11 17.71 -3.76
C ASP A 5 -7.90 17.31 -2.86
N ALA A 6 -6.71 17.09 -3.42
CA ALA A 6 -5.57 16.51 -2.70
C ALA A 6 -5.05 17.41 -1.57
N TYR A 7 -5.14 18.73 -1.71
CA TYR A 7 -4.63 19.71 -0.74
C TYR A 7 -5.74 20.51 -0.05
N GLU A 8 -6.99 20.12 -0.25
CA GLU A 8 -8.15 20.75 0.40
C GLU A 8 -8.34 20.29 1.86
N SER A 9 -7.78 19.11 2.20
CA SER A 9 -7.78 18.59 3.56
C SER A 9 -6.60 17.66 3.81
N TYR A 10 -6.22 17.50 5.08
CA TYR A 10 -5.18 16.52 5.46
C TYR A 10 -5.56 15.09 5.04
N GLN A 11 -6.86 14.78 5.01
CA GLN A 11 -7.35 13.49 4.51
C GLN A 11 -7.17 13.33 3.00
N GLY A 12 -7.33 14.41 2.23
CA GLY A 12 -6.96 14.46 0.82
C GLY A 12 -5.47 14.20 0.63
N PHE A 13 -4.64 14.85 1.45
CA PHE A 13 -3.18 14.73 1.41
C PHE A 13 -2.73 13.29 1.67
N LEU A 14 -3.27 12.63 2.70
CA LEU A 14 -2.95 11.24 3.01
C LEU A 14 -3.41 10.28 1.91
N ARG A 15 -4.59 10.51 1.32
CA ARG A 15 -5.11 9.69 0.21
C ARG A 15 -4.22 9.82 -1.03
N ALA A 16 -3.85 11.05 -1.39
CA ALA A 16 -2.95 11.33 -2.49
C ALA A 16 -1.57 10.70 -2.26
N SER A 17 -1.05 10.79 -1.03
CA SER A 17 0.21 10.18 -0.62
C SER A 17 0.18 8.66 -0.75
N MET A 18 -0.86 7.97 -0.27
CA MET A 18 -1.00 6.51 -0.42
C MET A 18 -1.06 6.07 -1.87
N LYS A 19 -1.83 6.79 -2.71
CA LYS A 19 -1.90 6.54 -4.16
C LYS A 19 -0.53 6.68 -4.81
N ARG A 20 0.16 7.79 -4.52
CA ARG A 20 1.49 8.07 -5.06
C ARG A 20 2.54 7.05 -4.59
N TYR A 21 2.45 6.59 -3.35
CA TYR A 21 3.29 5.52 -2.84
C TYR A 21 3.05 4.23 -3.61
N TRP A 22 1.78 3.84 -3.80
CA TRP A 22 1.44 2.64 -4.55
C TRP A 22 1.91 2.69 -6.02
N ASP A 23 1.75 3.84 -6.68
CA ASP A 23 2.10 4.01 -8.09
C ASP A 23 3.63 4.12 -8.32
N ARG A 24 4.42 4.36 -7.27
CA ARG A 24 5.89 4.42 -7.36
C ARG A 24 6.46 3.02 -7.65
N LYS A 25 7.37 2.94 -8.63
CA LYS A 25 8.08 1.69 -8.94
C LYS A 25 9.01 1.32 -7.80
N GLY A 26 8.92 0.07 -7.32
CA GLY A 26 9.76 -0.44 -6.24
C GLY A 26 9.22 -0.18 -4.84
N SER A 27 7.97 0.27 -4.70
CA SER A 27 7.35 0.49 -3.40
C SER A 27 7.18 -0.80 -2.61
N SER A 28 7.56 -0.76 -1.34
CA SER A 28 7.46 -1.90 -0.43
C SER A 28 6.00 -2.16 -0.08
N LYS A 29 5.55 -3.40 -0.30
CA LYS A 29 4.20 -3.85 0.07
C LYS A 29 4.00 -3.80 1.59
N VAL A 30 5.07 -4.07 2.35
CA VAL A 30 5.09 -3.99 3.82
C VAL A 30 4.88 -2.54 4.27
N THR A 31 5.65 -1.61 3.71
CA THR A 31 5.50 -0.17 3.98
C THR A 31 4.13 0.34 3.58
N PHE A 32 3.62 -0.05 2.40
CA PHE A 32 2.28 0.33 1.97
C PHE A 32 1.19 -0.16 2.95
N LEU A 33 1.26 -1.42 3.39
CA LEU A 33 0.32 -1.96 4.37
C LEU A 33 0.43 -1.25 5.72
N ALA A 34 1.64 -0.98 6.19
CA ALA A 34 1.84 -0.23 7.42
C ALA A 34 1.26 1.18 7.34
N LEU A 35 1.45 1.89 6.23
CA LEU A 35 0.87 3.20 5.98
C LEU A 35 -0.67 3.13 5.96
N MET A 36 -1.22 2.12 5.29
CA MET A 36 -2.65 1.87 5.23
C MET A 36 -3.26 1.62 6.63
N PHE A 37 -2.57 0.87 7.50
CA PHE A 37 -3.04 0.61 8.86
C PHE A 37 -2.82 1.81 9.80
N ALA A 38 -1.77 2.59 9.60
CA ALA A 38 -1.52 3.82 10.34
C ALA A 38 -2.64 4.85 10.08
N THR A 39 -2.96 5.09 8.81
CA THR A 39 -4.02 6.03 8.39
C THR A 39 -5.41 5.61 8.86
N ARG A 40 -5.70 4.31 8.96
CA ARG A 40 -7.02 3.80 9.37
C ARG A 40 -7.39 4.12 10.82
N GLN A 41 -6.46 4.09 11.77
CA GLN A 41 -6.81 4.35 13.18
C GLN A 41 -7.10 5.83 13.44
N ALA A 42 -6.52 6.73 12.61
CA ALA A 42 -6.85 8.15 12.59
C ALA A 42 -8.30 8.41 12.12
N TRP A 43 -8.98 7.46 11.47
CA TRP A 43 -10.35 7.61 10.94
C TRP A 43 -11.47 7.08 11.85
N GLY A 44 -11.17 6.49 13.00
CA GLY A 44 -12.15 6.17 14.05
C GLY A 44 -12.89 4.81 13.97
N VAL A 45 -12.87 4.12 15.13
CA VAL A 45 -13.83 3.16 15.76
C VAL A 45 -14.38 1.93 15.00
N ALA A 46 -14.33 1.81 13.67
CA ALA A 46 -15.09 0.75 13.00
C ALA A 46 -14.42 -0.64 12.87
N VAL A 47 -13.26 -0.91 13.51
CA VAL A 47 -12.58 -2.22 13.34
C VAL A 47 -11.80 -2.68 14.58
N LYS A 48 -12.39 -2.58 15.77
CA LYS A 48 -11.78 -3.25 16.94
C LYS A 48 -11.83 -4.79 16.85
N GLY A 49 -12.56 -5.36 15.88
CA GLY A 49 -12.80 -6.82 15.80
C GLY A 49 -12.19 -7.59 14.61
N ALA A 50 -11.91 -6.94 13.46
CA ALA A 50 -11.59 -7.71 12.25
C ALA A 50 -10.12 -8.14 12.12
N PHE A 51 -9.18 -7.47 12.80
CA PHE A 51 -7.74 -7.73 12.65
C PHE A 51 -6.98 -7.79 13.98
N SER A 52 -7.58 -8.36 15.02
CA SER A 52 -6.77 -8.91 16.11
C SER A 52 -5.81 -9.96 15.54
N ALA A 53 -4.60 -10.05 16.07
CA ALA A 53 -3.62 -11.08 15.70
C ALA A 53 -4.18 -12.51 15.81
N GLU A 54 -5.25 -12.70 16.59
CA GLU A 54 -5.99 -13.95 16.73
C GLU A 54 -7.09 -14.14 15.65
N SER A 55 -7.72 -13.04 15.19
CA SER A 55 -8.72 -13.04 14.11
C SER A 55 -8.08 -13.25 12.73
N GLY A 56 -6.88 -12.69 12.50
CA GLY A 56 -6.14 -12.86 11.24
C GLY A 56 -5.80 -14.33 10.97
N LYS A 57 -5.37 -15.07 11.99
CA LYS A 57 -5.06 -16.51 11.89
C LYS A 57 -6.28 -17.39 11.59
N ARG A 58 -7.48 -17.01 12.08
CA ARG A 58 -8.73 -17.76 11.82
C ARG A 58 -9.40 -17.37 10.50
N ALA A 59 -9.28 -16.12 10.08
CA ALA A 59 -9.83 -15.66 8.81
C ALA A 59 -9.05 -16.22 7.60
N LEU A 60 -7.73 -16.40 7.70
CA LEU A 60 -6.87 -16.88 6.60
C LEU A 60 -6.94 -18.39 6.33
N GLY A 61 -7.69 -19.16 7.12
CA GLY A 61 -7.75 -20.62 7.00
C GLY A 61 -8.67 -21.16 5.91
N GLY A 62 -9.44 -20.32 5.21
CA GLY A 62 -10.39 -20.79 4.20
C GLY A 62 -10.78 -19.76 3.15
N ALA A 63 -11.35 -20.21 2.02
CA ALA A 63 -11.68 -19.40 0.85
C ALA A 63 -12.57 -18.16 1.14
N ALA A 64 -13.33 -18.18 2.24
CA ALA A 64 -14.16 -17.06 2.69
C ALA A 64 -13.36 -15.86 3.23
N GLY A 65 -12.15 -16.07 3.76
CA GLY A 65 -11.32 -15.00 4.33
C GLY A 65 -10.63 -14.11 3.30
N VAL A 66 -10.21 -14.72 2.19
CA VAL A 66 -9.58 -13.99 1.07
C VAL A 66 -10.58 -13.02 0.44
N ALA A 67 -11.84 -13.45 0.30
CA ALA A 67 -12.91 -12.61 -0.22
C ALA A 67 -13.22 -11.41 0.71
N ALA A 68 -13.25 -11.62 2.03
CA ALA A 68 -13.48 -10.55 2.99
C ALA A 68 -12.32 -9.52 3.01
N ALA A 69 -11.08 -9.96 2.89
CA ALA A 69 -9.92 -9.08 2.77
C ALA A 69 -9.93 -8.28 1.46
N ALA A 70 -10.27 -8.90 0.33
CA ALA A 70 -10.41 -8.23 -0.97
C ALA A 70 -11.57 -7.22 -0.96
N VAL A 71 -12.70 -7.56 -0.33
CA VAL A 71 -13.83 -6.63 -0.13
C VAL A 71 -13.43 -5.48 0.77
N LEU A 72 -12.64 -5.73 1.83
CA LEU A 72 -12.12 -4.67 2.69
C LEU A 72 -11.18 -3.73 1.94
N ILE A 73 -10.26 -4.23 1.10
CA ILE A 73 -9.41 -3.40 0.25
C ILE A 73 -10.26 -2.59 -0.76
N ARG A 74 -11.26 -3.23 -1.38
CA ARG A 74 -12.17 -2.59 -2.34
C ARG A 74 -13.04 -1.50 -1.71
N VAL A 75 -13.49 -1.70 -0.48
CA VAL A 75 -14.25 -0.71 0.31
C VAL A 75 -13.33 0.38 0.86
N PHE A 76 -12.05 0.06 1.12
CA PHE A 76 -11.04 0.99 1.66
C PHE A 76 -10.63 2.08 0.67
N LEU A 77 -10.59 1.78 -0.64
CA LEU A 77 -10.21 2.73 -1.70
C LEU A 77 -11.42 3.36 -2.41
N GLY A 78 -12.51 3.62 -1.67
CA GLY A 78 -13.80 4.12 -2.16
C GLY A 78 -13.71 5.04 -3.38
N GLY A 79 -13.88 4.44 -4.57
CA GLY A 79 -13.69 5.07 -5.87
C GLY A 79 -13.06 4.13 -6.93
N PRO A 80 -12.81 4.63 -8.16
CA PRO A 80 -12.16 3.87 -9.24
C PRO A 80 -10.77 3.32 -8.88
N LEU A 81 -10.12 3.91 -7.86
CA LEU A 81 -8.85 3.44 -7.30
C LEU A 81 -8.95 2.05 -6.66
N GLY A 82 -10.06 1.74 -5.98
CA GLY A 82 -10.31 0.40 -5.45
C GLY A 82 -10.56 -0.66 -6.53
N LEU A 83 -10.84 -0.25 -7.77
CA LEU A 83 -10.92 -1.16 -8.91
C LEU A 83 -9.54 -1.48 -9.50
N LEU A 84 -8.60 -0.53 -9.48
CA LEU A 84 -7.24 -0.74 -10.02
C LEU A 84 -6.38 -1.65 -9.13
N LEU A 85 -6.57 -1.62 -7.80
CA LEU A 85 -5.88 -2.54 -6.88
C LEU A 85 -6.53 -3.93 -6.75
N ALA A 86 -7.77 -4.13 -7.21
CA ALA A 86 -8.56 -5.33 -6.91
C ALA A 86 -8.18 -6.60 -7.71
N GLY A 87 -7.12 -6.56 -8.51
CA GLY A 87 -6.59 -7.71 -9.25
C GLY A 87 -5.59 -8.55 -8.45
N ALA A 88 -4.54 -9.03 -9.13
CA ALA A 88 -3.46 -9.85 -8.54
C ALA A 88 -2.80 -9.21 -7.30
N SER A 89 -2.82 -7.88 -7.20
CA SER A 89 -2.23 -7.11 -6.09
C SER A 89 -2.86 -7.42 -4.73
N ALA A 90 -4.16 -7.67 -4.66
CA ALA A 90 -4.83 -7.95 -3.39
C ALA A 90 -4.38 -9.29 -2.76
N VAL A 91 -4.16 -10.32 -3.58
CA VAL A 91 -3.67 -11.63 -3.12
C VAL A 91 -2.24 -11.52 -2.59
N SER A 92 -1.38 -10.80 -3.31
CA SER A 92 0.00 -10.57 -2.88
C SER A 92 0.07 -9.80 -1.56
N LEU A 93 -0.74 -8.76 -1.38
CA LEU A 93 -0.81 -8.02 -0.11
C LEU A 93 -1.25 -8.89 1.07
N ILE A 94 -2.20 -9.80 0.86
CA ILE A 94 -2.65 -10.74 1.91
C ILE A 94 -1.52 -11.71 2.29
N ALA A 95 -0.79 -12.23 1.30
CA ALA A 95 0.35 -13.11 1.55
C ALA A 95 1.47 -12.40 2.31
N VAL A 96 1.83 -11.17 1.88
CA VAL A 96 2.83 -10.32 2.56
C VAL A 96 2.39 -10.03 3.99
N TYR A 97 1.13 -9.66 4.22
CA TYR A 97 0.61 -9.40 5.56
C TYR A 97 0.77 -10.62 6.49
N GLY A 98 0.45 -11.83 6.01
CA GLY A 98 0.53 -13.04 6.81
C GLY A 98 1.96 -13.37 7.27
N ARG A 99 2.96 -13.11 6.41
CA ARG A 99 4.38 -13.37 6.70
C ARG A 99 5.02 -12.25 7.52
N ASN A 100 4.64 -11.00 7.26
CA ASN A 100 5.31 -9.80 7.80
C ASN A 100 4.51 -9.08 8.89
N GLN A 101 3.55 -9.77 9.54
CA GLN A 101 2.61 -9.14 10.47
C GLN A 101 3.34 -8.31 11.55
N GLU A 102 4.39 -8.84 12.17
CA GLU A 102 5.10 -8.14 13.24
C GLU A 102 5.85 -6.89 12.74
N ALA A 103 6.55 -7.00 11.62
CA ALA A 103 7.24 -5.88 10.97
C ALA A 103 6.25 -4.77 10.58
N ILE A 104 5.10 -5.15 10.01
CA ILE A 104 4.02 -4.20 9.65
C ILE A 104 3.55 -3.44 10.90
N TRP A 105 3.23 -4.12 12.00
CA TRP A 105 2.73 -3.45 13.20
C TRP A 105 3.78 -2.56 13.88
N ARG A 106 5.07 -2.92 13.84
CA ARG A 106 6.16 -2.03 14.28
C ARG A 106 6.19 -0.74 13.46
N LYS A 107 6.13 -0.87 12.12
CA LYS A 107 6.07 0.28 11.22
C LYS A 107 4.83 1.14 11.43
N VAL A 108 3.66 0.54 11.67
CA VAL A 108 2.42 1.27 11.97
C VAL A 108 2.61 2.24 13.13
N VAL A 109 3.28 1.83 14.22
CA VAL A 109 3.54 2.71 15.37
C VAL A 109 4.41 3.89 14.97
N ARG A 110 5.47 3.65 14.20
CA ARG A 110 6.38 4.71 13.75
C ARG A 110 5.74 5.65 12.74
N PHE A 111 4.95 5.13 11.82
CA PHE A 111 4.25 5.91 10.82
C PHE A 111 3.20 6.82 11.44
N ARG A 112 2.58 6.43 12.55
CA ARG A 112 1.69 7.34 13.29
C ARG A 112 2.44 8.57 13.79
N ALA A 113 3.61 8.40 14.39
CA ALA A 113 4.41 9.53 14.83
C ALA A 113 4.81 10.46 13.66
N ILE A 114 5.18 9.88 12.51
CA ILE A 114 5.46 10.66 11.29
C ILE A 114 4.19 11.39 10.82
N MET A 115 3.04 10.71 10.80
CA MET A 115 1.79 11.34 10.38
C MET A 115 1.38 12.49 11.30
N ASP A 116 1.53 12.36 12.63
CA ASP A 116 1.20 13.43 13.56
C ASP A 116 2.07 14.67 13.28
N GLU A 117 3.37 14.48 13.03
CA GLU A 117 4.28 15.58 12.66
C GLU A 117 3.92 16.22 11.31
N TYR A 118 3.50 15.43 10.32
CA TYR A 118 3.11 15.98 9.01
C TYR A 118 1.73 16.61 9.01
N GLU A 119 0.84 16.24 9.95
CA GLU A 119 -0.41 16.94 10.19
C GLU A 119 -0.12 18.37 10.67
N GLU A 120 0.75 18.53 11.67
CA GLU A 120 1.15 19.85 12.17
C GLU A 120 1.79 20.71 11.07
N ARG A 121 2.68 20.13 10.26
CA ARG A 121 3.32 20.84 9.13
C ARG A 121 2.30 21.22 8.04
N TYR A 122 1.34 20.34 7.75
CA TYR A 122 0.26 20.61 6.80
C TYR A 122 -0.63 21.76 7.27
N GLU A 123 -1.05 21.73 8.53
CA GLU A 123 -1.88 22.77 9.14
C GLU A 123 -1.14 24.11 9.16
N ALA A 124 0.14 24.13 9.51
CA ALA A 124 0.96 25.33 9.48
C ALA A 124 1.04 25.95 8.07
N LEU A 125 1.17 25.15 7.01
CA LEU A 125 1.15 25.66 5.64
C LEU A 125 -0.23 26.22 5.27
N ARG A 126 -1.30 25.55 5.68
CA ARG A 126 -2.66 26.01 5.43
C ARG A 126 -2.96 27.34 6.14
N GLU A 127 -2.50 27.51 7.37
CA GLU A 127 -2.67 28.75 8.13
C GLU A 127 -1.88 29.92 7.51
N GLN A 128 -0.65 29.69 7.05
CA GLN A 128 0.15 30.70 6.35
C GLN A 128 -0.51 31.14 5.04
N HIS A 129 -1.02 30.18 4.26
CA HIS A 129 -1.79 30.48 3.04
C HIS A 129 -3.04 31.31 3.36
N ALA A 130 -3.82 30.90 4.37
CA ALA A 130 -5.01 31.63 4.80
C ALA A 130 -4.70 33.04 5.31
N SER A 131 -3.48 33.26 5.82
CA SER A 131 -2.97 34.57 6.26
C SER A 131 -2.49 35.45 5.09
N GLY A 132 -2.39 34.89 3.88
CA GLY A 132 -1.96 35.59 2.67
C GLY A 132 -0.43 35.67 2.50
N ASP A 133 0.32 34.81 3.19
CA ASP A 133 1.80 34.80 3.12
C ASP A 133 2.30 34.33 1.74
N PHE A 134 1.47 33.58 1.00
CA PHE A 134 1.74 33.09 -0.34
C PHE A 134 0.45 32.78 -1.12
N ASP A 135 0.55 32.71 -2.45
CA ASP A 135 -0.57 32.42 -3.35
C ASP A 135 -0.86 30.91 -3.52
N ASP A 136 -1.89 30.58 -4.30
CA ASP A 136 -2.33 29.19 -4.53
C ASP A 136 -1.26 28.34 -5.24
N ASP A 137 -0.53 28.91 -6.21
CA ASP A 137 0.52 28.18 -6.94
C ASP A 137 1.70 27.85 -6.00
N GLN A 138 2.07 28.81 -5.14
CA GLN A 138 3.08 28.62 -4.11
C GLN A 138 2.63 27.57 -3.07
N ARG A 139 1.38 27.62 -2.63
CA ARG A 139 0.79 26.61 -1.73
C ARG A 139 0.93 25.21 -2.32
N ASP A 140 0.55 25.03 -3.59
CA ASP A 140 0.57 23.73 -4.25
C ASP A 140 1.99 23.16 -4.36
N LEU A 141 2.98 24.00 -4.66
CA LEU A 141 4.39 23.60 -4.68
C LEU A 141 4.90 23.21 -3.28
N MET A 142 4.49 23.94 -2.24
CA MET A 142 4.88 23.62 -0.86
C MET A 142 4.23 22.32 -0.39
N MET A 143 2.95 22.10 -0.71
CA MET A 143 2.24 20.85 -0.40
C MET A 143 2.81 19.65 -1.16
N GLU A 144 3.17 19.82 -2.43
CA GLU A 144 3.86 18.79 -3.22
C GLU A 144 5.23 18.46 -2.59
N GLY A 145 5.98 19.48 -2.17
CA GLY A 145 7.25 19.31 -1.47
C GLY A 145 7.09 18.65 -0.09
N LEU A 146 5.99 18.90 0.62
CA LEU A 146 5.66 18.25 1.87
C LEU A 146 5.34 16.76 1.64
N MET A 147 4.51 16.44 0.64
CA MET A 147 4.19 15.06 0.26
C MET A 147 5.45 14.30 -0.16
N ALA A 148 6.33 14.90 -0.95
CA ALA A 148 7.57 14.24 -1.37
C ALA A 148 8.45 13.84 -0.17
N ARG A 149 8.60 14.74 0.82
CA ARG A 149 9.34 14.46 2.06
C ARG A 149 8.65 13.42 2.93
N PHE A 150 7.31 13.48 3.03
CA PHE A 150 6.53 12.48 3.75
C PHE A 150 6.83 11.08 3.23
N LEU A 151 6.74 10.88 1.90
CA LEU A 151 6.98 9.58 1.28
C LEU A 151 8.42 9.11 1.43
N ASP A 152 9.39 10.03 1.33
CA ASP A 152 10.81 9.71 1.55
C ASP A 152 11.05 9.25 2.99
N GLU A 153 10.44 9.93 3.96
CA GLU A 153 10.58 9.61 5.38
C GLU A 153 9.96 8.25 5.74
N LEU A 154 8.86 7.86 5.09
CA LEU A 154 8.31 6.51 5.23
C LEU A 154 9.32 5.42 4.80
N ASP A 155 10.05 5.67 3.71
CA ASP A 155 11.05 4.73 3.17
C ASP A 155 12.32 4.65 4.04
N THR A 156 12.61 5.68 4.86
CA THR A 156 13.73 5.62 5.82
C THR A 156 13.49 4.67 6.99
N VAL A 157 12.24 4.24 7.21
CA VAL A 157 11.93 3.23 8.22
C VAL A 157 12.30 1.87 7.63
N PRO A 158 13.33 1.19 8.15
CA PRO A 158 13.77 -0.06 7.56
C PRO A 158 12.66 -1.11 7.59
N ASP A 159 12.49 -1.82 6.48
CA ASP A 159 11.87 -3.13 6.49
C ASP A 159 12.85 -4.02 7.26
N ASP A 160 12.49 -4.51 8.45
CA ASP A 160 13.37 -5.43 9.19
C ASP A 160 13.75 -6.58 8.24
N GLU A 161 15.05 -6.74 8.00
CA GLU A 161 15.63 -7.65 7.00
C GLU A 161 15.03 -9.05 7.16
N GLY A 162 14.24 -9.48 6.17
CA GLY A 162 13.58 -10.78 6.19
C GLY A 162 13.25 -11.33 4.80
N ASP A 163 12.49 -10.59 3.98
CA ASP A 163 11.71 -11.27 2.93
C ASP A 163 11.83 -10.70 1.50
N ASP A 164 12.38 -9.51 1.27
CA ASP A 164 12.37 -8.86 -0.06
C ASP A 164 13.31 -9.54 -1.07
N GLU A 165 14.45 -10.07 -0.62
CA GLU A 165 15.35 -10.86 -1.47
C GLU A 165 14.73 -12.23 -1.84
N GLU A 166 13.89 -12.78 -0.97
CA GLU A 166 13.18 -14.04 -1.20
C GLU A 166 12.02 -13.86 -2.19
N GLU A 167 11.25 -12.77 -2.12
CA GLU A 167 10.16 -12.49 -3.08
C GLU A 167 10.68 -12.26 -4.50
N ALA A 168 11.76 -11.48 -4.68
CA ALA A 168 12.40 -11.29 -5.98
C ALA A 168 12.95 -12.61 -6.54
N ALA A 169 13.47 -13.50 -5.69
CA ALA A 169 13.95 -14.81 -6.08
C ALA A 169 12.81 -15.81 -6.38
N GLU A 170 11.71 -15.78 -5.62
CA GLU A 170 10.53 -16.62 -5.82
C GLU A 170 9.72 -16.23 -7.06
N GLU A 171 9.54 -14.94 -7.34
CA GLU A 171 8.87 -14.47 -8.56
C GLU A 171 9.66 -14.88 -9.80
N GLN A 172 11.00 -14.76 -9.76
CA GLN A 172 11.88 -15.24 -10.83
C GLN A 172 11.79 -16.77 -11.01
N ARG A 173 11.75 -17.54 -9.91
CA ARG A 173 11.57 -19.01 -9.97
C ARG A 173 10.20 -19.42 -10.49
N SER A 174 9.14 -18.73 -10.08
CA SER A 174 7.76 -18.96 -10.52
C SER A 174 7.60 -18.67 -12.02
N PHE A 175 8.16 -17.55 -12.49
CA PHE A 175 8.19 -17.21 -13.92
C PHE A 175 9.00 -18.25 -14.72
N ALA A 176 10.19 -18.62 -14.25
CA ALA A 176 11.02 -19.64 -14.89
C ALA A 176 10.30 -21.01 -14.96
N ALA A 177 9.62 -21.42 -13.89
CA ALA A 177 8.84 -22.65 -13.85
C ALA A 177 7.64 -22.61 -14.81
N HIS A 178 6.97 -21.46 -14.94
CA HIS A 178 5.87 -21.28 -15.90
C HIS A 178 6.34 -21.38 -17.35
N VAL A 179 7.50 -20.76 -17.68
CA VAL A 179 8.10 -20.83 -19.02
C VAL A 179 8.57 -22.25 -19.35
N ALA A 180 9.15 -22.96 -18.38
CA ALA A 180 9.57 -24.35 -18.56
C ALA A 180 8.37 -25.26 -18.88
N ARG A 181 7.30 -25.17 -18.08
CA ARG A 181 6.08 -25.97 -18.29
C ARG A 181 5.40 -25.67 -19.64
N ARG A 182 5.48 -24.42 -20.11
CA ARG A 182 4.96 -24.05 -21.43
C ARG A 182 5.78 -24.66 -22.56
N ARG A 183 7.10 -24.69 -22.45
CA ARG A 183 7.98 -25.35 -23.43
C ARG A 183 7.78 -26.86 -23.49
N GLU A 184 7.54 -27.51 -22.35
CA GLU A 184 7.24 -28.94 -22.30
C GLU A 184 5.90 -29.25 -22.99
N ALA A 185 4.86 -28.44 -22.73
CA ALA A 185 3.56 -28.60 -23.39
C ALA A 185 3.60 -28.33 -24.91
N ASP A 186 4.45 -27.41 -25.37
CA ASP A 186 4.65 -27.13 -26.79
C ASP A 186 5.46 -28.26 -27.48
N ALA A 187 6.40 -28.89 -26.77
CA ALA A 187 7.20 -30.02 -27.28
C ALA A 187 6.40 -31.33 -27.37
N ASP A 188 5.52 -31.59 -26.41
CA ASP A 188 4.63 -32.77 -26.44
C ASP A 188 3.55 -32.64 -27.53
N ALA A 189 3.23 -31.43 -27.99
CA ALA A 189 2.26 -31.19 -29.07
C ALA A 189 2.83 -31.45 -30.47
N ASP A 190 4.15 -31.31 -30.65
CA ASP A 190 4.83 -31.58 -31.94
C ASP A 190 5.04 -33.10 -32.17
N ASP A 191 5.14 -33.90 -31.10
CA ASP A 191 5.34 -35.37 -31.18
C ASP A 191 4.04 -36.15 -31.50
N ASP A 192 2.86 -35.54 -31.32
CA ASP A 192 1.55 -36.17 -31.62
C ASP A 192 1.08 -35.94 -33.07
N ASP A 193 1.75 -35.07 -33.86
CA ASP A 193 1.43 -34.81 -35.28
C ASP A 193 2.28 -35.67 -36.26
N GLU A 194 3.24 -36.46 -35.75
CA GLU A 194 4.08 -37.40 -36.54
C GLU A 194 3.70 -38.89 -36.40
N ARG A 195 2.53 -39.24 -35.82
CA ARG A 195 2.07 -40.65 -35.69
C ARG A 195 0.86 -41.01 -36.55
#